data_AF-X0X5D4-F1
#
_entry.id   AF-X0X5D4-F1
#
_cell.length_a   1.000
_cell.length_b   1.000
_cell.length_c   1.000
_cell.angle_alpha   90.00
_cell.angle_beta   90.00
_cell.angle_gamma   90.00
#
_symmetry.space_group_name_H-M   'P 1'
#
loop_
_entity.id
_entity.type
_entity.pdbx_description
1 polymer ?
#
loop_
_entity_poly.entity_id
_entity_poly.type
_entity_poly.pdbx_seq_one_letter_code
_entity_poly.pdbx_strand_id
1 'polypeptide(L)'
;MAKGASSKKLPVERAVSAGGVVYRRGGEGIEVVLCGRTAEGIWGLPKGTPDANESLEETAVREVGEETGLRVAIEAKIDTIEYWFAQEGVRYHKFVHHYLMVATGGSLD
;
A
#
# COMPACT_ATOMS: atom_id res chain seq x y z
N MET A 1 -1.20 3.63 49.15
CA MET A 1 -1.03 2.55 48.16
C MET A 1 -1.93 2.85 46.97
N ALA A 2 -1.37 3.27 45.82
CA ALA A 2 -2.15 3.56 44.62
C ALA A 2 -2.31 2.27 43.80
N LYS A 3 -3.56 1.87 43.54
CA LYS A 3 -3.89 0.71 42.69
C LYS A 3 -3.48 1.05 41.25
N GLY A 4 -2.52 0.32 40.70
CA GLY A 4 -2.17 0.40 39.28
C GLY A 4 -3.36 -0.03 38.43
N ALA A 5 -3.85 0.87 37.59
CA ALA A 5 -4.82 0.53 36.57
C ALA A 5 -4.14 -0.43 35.58
N SER A 6 -4.58 -1.68 35.54
CA SER A 6 -4.18 -2.62 34.49
C SER A 6 -4.69 -2.05 33.16
N SER A 7 -3.83 -1.46 32.34
CA SER A 7 -4.22 -1.10 30.98
C SER A 7 -4.55 -2.39 30.24
N LYS A 8 -5.80 -2.54 29.79
CA LYS A 8 -6.16 -3.65 28.90
C LYS A 8 -5.29 -3.49 27.65
N LYS A 9 -4.38 -4.44 27.40
CA LYS A 9 -3.63 -4.50 26.14
C LYS A 9 -4.64 -4.62 25.01
N LEU A 10 -4.57 -3.72 24.03
CA LEU A 10 -5.36 -3.86 22.80
C LEU A 10 -4.95 -5.16 22.08
N PRO A 11 -5.90 -5.89 21.47
CA PRO A 11 -5.56 -7.01 20.59
C PRO A 11 -4.60 -6.54 19.50
N VAL A 12 -3.67 -7.42 19.13
CA VAL A 12 -2.70 -7.17 18.07
C VAL A 12 -3.02 -8.05 16.87
N GLU A 13 -3.20 -7.41 15.72
CA GLU A 13 -3.44 -8.08 14.45
C GLU A 13 -2.34 -7.77 13.45
N ARG A 14 -2.07 -8.72 12.54
CA ARG A 14 -1.17 -8.50 11.42
C ARG A 14 -1.99 -8.05 10.22
N ALA A 15 -1.58 -6.96 9.60
CA ALA A 15 -2.14 -6.51 8.34
C ALA A 15 -1.05 -6.58 7.26
N VAL A 16 -1.44 -6.98 6.05
CA VAL A 16 -0.54 -7.06 4.89
C VAL A 16 -1.12 -6.18 3.78
N SER A 17 -0.25 -5.58 2.99
CA SER A 17 -0.59 -4.95 1.72
C SER A 17 0.49 -5.20 0.68
N ALA A 18 0.11 -5.10 -0.59
CA ALA A 18 1.04 -5.07 -1.70
C ALA A 18 0.66 -3.96 -2.70
N GLY A 19 1.66 -3.41 -3.35
CA GLY A 19 1.54 -2.26 -4.24
C GLY A 19 2.92 -1.81 -4.72
N GLY A 20 3.08 -0.56 -5.10
CA GLY A 20 4.40 -0.17 -5.60
C GLY A 20 4.57 1.21 -6.21
N VAL A 21 5.80 1.42 -6.67
CA VAL A 21 6.18 2.56 -7.49
C VAL A 21 5.86 2.21 -8.93
N VAL A 22 4.84 2.86 -9.49
CA VAL A 22 4.53 2.75 -10.91
C VAL A 22 5.14 3.94 -11.62
N TYR A 23 6.00 3.68 -12.60
CA TYR A 23 6.62 4.73 -13.38
C TYR A 23 6.30 4.63 -14.88
N ARG A 24 6.43 5.77 -15.55
CA ARG A 24 6.50 5.86 -17.02
C ARG A 24 7.59 6.84 -17.43
N ARG A 25 8.02 6.77 -18.69
CA ARG A 25 8.87 7.79 -19.32
C ARG A 25 7.98 8.84 -19.98
N GLY A 26 7.91 10.02 -19.38
CA GLY A 26 7.27 11.21 -19.93
C GLY A 26 8.23 12.05 -20.78
N GLY A 27 7.75 13.20 -21.25
CA GLY A 27 8.54 14.11 -22.10
C GLY A 27 9.72 14.76 -21.38
N GLU A 28 9.62 14.93 -20.05
CA GLU A 28 10.63 15.59 -19.23
C GLU A 28 11.41 14.62 -18.31
N GLY A 29 11.14 13.32 -18.39
CA GLY A 29 11.83 12.31 -17.60
C GLY A 29 10.92 11.23 -17.04
N ILE A 30 11.30 10.69 -15.88
CA ILE A 30 10.51 9.67 -15.18
C ILE A 30 9.38 10.34 -14.42
N GLU A 31 8.17 9.83 -14.64
CA GLU A 31 6.96 10.23 -13.92
C GLU A 31 6.48 9.05 -13.08
N VAL A 32 6.01 9.33 -11.86
CA VAL A 32 5.52 8.32 -10.89
C VAL A 32 4.11 8.69 -10.45
N VAL A 33 3.22 7.71 -10.40
CA VAL A 33 1.84 7.91 -9.91
C VAL A 33 1.81 7.93 -8.38
N LEU A 34 1.02 8.83 -7.82
CA LEU A 34 0.69 8.88 -6.39
C LEU A 34 -0.82 8.91 -6.22
N CYS A 35 -1.32 8.16 -5.23
CA CYS A 35 -2.72 8.16 -4.84
C CYS A 35 -2.88 8.98 -3.57
N GLY A 36 -3.89 9.86 -3.53
CA GLY A 36 -4.08 10.73 -2.37
C GLY A 36 -5.49 11.26 -2.24
N ARG A 37 -5.84 11.65 -1.01
CA ARG A 37 -7.09 12.36 -0.71
C ARG A 37 -6.75 13.81 -0.44
N THR A 38 -7.07 14.69 -1.39
CA THR A 38 -6.72 16.12 -1.35
C THR A 38 -7.16 16.82 -0.06
N ALA A 39 -8.33 16.47 0.47
CA ALA A 39 -8.86 17.06 1.70
C ALA A 39 -8.05 16.69 2.95
N GLU A 40 -7.38 15.53 2.95
CA GLU A 40 -6.61 15.03 4.09
C GLU A 40 -5.11 15.38 3.96
N GLY A 41 -4.66 15.84 2.78
CA GLY A 41 -3.25 16.16 2.51
C GLY A 41 -2.32 14.95 2.50
N ILE A 42 -2.89 13.74 2.37
CA ILE A 42 -2.15 12.48 2.38
C ILE A 42 -1.98 11.99 0.95
N TRP A 43 -0.73 11.71 0.59
CA TRP A 43 -0.32 11.09 -0.67
C TRP A 43 0.51 9.85 -0.37
N GLY A 44 0.29 8.78 -1.12
CA GLY A 44 1.01 7.53 -0.97
C GLY A 44 1.12 6.77 -2.29
N LEU A 45 1.89 5.69 -2.26
CA LEU A 45 1.96 4.75 -3.37
C LEU A 45 0.68 3.91 -3.44
N PRO A 46 0.22 3.56 -4.65
CA PRO A 46 -0.92 2.67 -4.82
C PRO A 46 -0.63 1.32 -4.18
N LYS A 47 -1.57 0.82 -3.37
CA LYS A 47 -1.47 -0.46 -2.65
C LYS A 47 -2.82 -0.86 -2.08
N GLY A 48 -3.02 -2.15 -1.88
CA GLY A 48 -4.17 -2.63 -1.11
C GLY A 48 -3.95 -3.98 -0.49
N THR A 49 -5.04 -4.68 -0.17
CA THR A 49 -5.00 -5.87 0.70
C THR A 49 -5.10 -7.13 -0.15
N PRO A 50 -4.30 -8.17 0.12
CA PRO A 50 -4.43 -9.41 -0.64
C PRO A 50 -5.80 -10.05 -0.47
N ASP A 51 -6.37 -10.50 -1.58
CA ASP A 51 -7.54 -11.37 -1.57
C ASP A 51 -7.16 -12.81 -1.18
N ALA A 52 -8.18 -13.63 -0.90
CA ALA A 52 -7.96 -15.03 -0.57
C ALA A 52 -7.28 -15.77 -1.74
N ASN A 53 -6.13 -16.39 -1.45
CA ASN A 53 -5.28 -17.14 -2.39
C ASN A 53 -4.56 -16.28 -3.45
N GLU A 54 -4.51 -14.96 -3.28
CA GLU A 54 -3.74 -14.07 -4.14
C GLU A 54 -2.27 -14.02 -3.71
N SER A 55 -1.33 -14.09 -4.65
CA SER A 55 0.07 -13.77 -4.40
C SER A 55 0.26 -12.26 -4.19
N LEU A 56 1.34 -11.86 -3.53
CA LEU A 56 1.61 -10.44 -3.30
C LEU A 56 1.82 -9.67 -4.61
N GLU A 57 2.40 -10.32 -5.61
CA GLU A 57 2.56 -9.79 -6.96
C GLU A 57 1.21 -9.56 -7.65
N GLU A 58 0.31 -10.54 -7.60
CA GLU A 58 -1.06 -10.42 -8.15
C GLU A 58 -1.83 -9.29 -7.45
N THR A 59 -1.79 -9.25 -6.11
CA THR A 59 -2.38 -8.16 -5.33
C THR A 59 -1.84 -6.81 -5.77
N ALA A 60 -0.51 -6.69 -5.91
CA ALA A 60 0.11 -5.42 -6.24
C ALA A 60 -0.33 -4.92 -7.64
N VAL A 61 -0.44 -5.82 -8.63
CA VAL A 61 -0.90 -5.47 -9.99
C VAL A 61 -2.38 -5.09 -9.98
N ARG A 62 -3.23 -5.87 -9.30
CA ARG A 62 -4.68 -5.61 -9.21
C ARG A 62 -4.96 -4.28 -8.52
N GLU A 63 -4.42 -4.08 -7.32
CA GLU A 63 -4.65 -2.88 -6.51
C GLU A 63 -4.16 -1.61 -7.19
N VAL A 64 -3.01 -1.67 -7.87
CA VAL A 64 -2.55 -0.56 -8.71
C VAL A 64 -3.56 -0.24 -9.80
N GLY A 65 -4.11 -1.25 -10.47
CA GLY A 65 -5.14 -1.06 -11.48
C GLY A 65 -6.42 -0.46 -10.92
N GLU A 66 -6.88 -0.90 -9.76
CA GLU A 66 -8.09 -0.40 -9.10
C GLU A 66 -7.93 1.04 -8.60
N GLU A 67 -6.80 1.38 -7.99
CA GLU A 67 -6.59 2.72 -7.40
C GLU A 67 -6.19 3.78 -8.43
N THR A 68 -5.67 3.39 -9.60
CA THR A 68 -5.11 4.34 -10.59
C THR A 68 -5.71 4.25 -11.98
N GLY A 69 -6.40 3.16 -12.34
CA GLY A 69 -6.82 2.88 -13.71
C GLY A 69 -5.69 2.45 -14.67
N LEU A 70 -4.45 2.35 -14.18
CA LEU A 70 -3.29 1.94 -14.98
C LEU A 70 -3.16 0.42 -15.09
N ARG A 71 -2.75 -0.05 -16.26
CA ARG A 71 -2.21 -1.41 -16.43
C ARG A 71 -0.70 -1.37 -16.24
N VAL A 72 -0.16 -2.35 -15.54
CA VAL A 72 1.25 -2.36 -15.12
C VAL A 72 1.90 -3.72 -15.28
N ALA A 73 3.22 -3.73 -15.36
CA ALA A 73 4.03 -4.94 -15.26
C ALA A 73 5.08 -4.76 -14.14
N ILE A 74 5.23 -5.77 -13.29
CA ILE A 74 6.27 -5.79 -12.25
C ILE A 74 7.64 -6.00 -12.91
N GLU A 75 8.61 -5.15 -12.59
CA GLU A 75 10.00 -5.30 -12.99
C GLU A 75 10.85 -5.92 -11.88
N ALA A 76 10.64 -5.50 -10.63
CA ALA A 76 11.41 -5.99 -9.49
C ALA A 76 10.65 -5.77 -8.17
N LYS A 77 10.99 -6.56 -7.15
CA LYS A 77 10.65 -6.23 -5.76
C LYS A 77 11.58 -5.12 -5.28
N ILE A 78 11.01 -4.08 -4.65
CA ILE A 78 11.80 -3.01 -4.02
C ILE A 78 12.14 -3.44 -2.60
N ASP A 79 11.15 -3.43 -1.71
CA ASP A 79 11.32 -3.82 -0.31
C ASP A 79 9.96 -4.00 0.39
N THR A 80 9.99 -4.39 1.67
CA THR A 80 8.84 -4.42 2.57
C THR A 80 9.04 -3.41 3.68
N ILE A 81 8.09 -2.49 3.85
CA ILE A 81 8.08 -1.60 5.02
C ILE A 81 7.17 -2.17 6.11
N GLU A 82 7.48 -1.87 7.36
CA GLU A 82 6.64 -2.21 8.49
C GLU A 82 6.36 -0.99 9.37
N TYR A 83 5.13 -0.90 9.88
CA TYR A 83 4.73 0.14 10.82
C TYR A 83 3.55 -0.30 11.68
N TRP A 84 3.31 0.46 12.74
CA TRP A 84 2.22 0.20 13.67
C TRP A 84 1.16 1.30 13.59
N PHE A 85 -0.11 0.91 13.60
CA PHE A 85 -1.22 1.85 13.76
C PHE A 85 -2.31 1.24 14.66
N ALA A 86 -3.23 2.07 15.15
CA ALA A 86 -4.38 1.60 15.91
C ALA A 86 -5.67 2.10 15.25
N GLN A 87 -6.63 1.21 15.07
CA GLN A 87 -7.94 1.51 14.50
C GLN A 87 -8.98 0.66 15.22
N GLU A 88 -10.12 1.27 15.58
CA GLU A 88 -11.27 0.57 16.20
C GLU A 88 -10.90 -0.29 17.44
N GLY A 89 -9.91 0.16 18.22
CA GLY A 89 -9.47 -0.55 19.42
C GLY A 89 -8.56 -1.77 19.16
N VAL A 90 -8.11 -1.97 17.92
CA VAL A 90 -7.11 -2.99 17.53
C VAL A 90 -5.80 -2.28 17.20
N ARG A 91 -4.67 -2.89 17.58
CA ARG A 91 -3.34 -2.44 17.17
C ARG A 91 -2.85 -3.32 16.02
N TYR A 92 -2.57 -2.73 14.88
CA TYR A 92 -2.10 -3.43 13.69
C TYR A 92 -0.57 -3.34 13.56
N HIS A 93 0.07 -4.50 13.34
CA HIS A 93 1.41 -4.58 12.78
C HIS A 93 1.27 -4.71 11.26
N LYS A 94 1.50 -3.62 10.54
CA LYS A 94 1.29 -3.54 9.10
C LYS A 94 2.59 -3.82 8.36
N PHE A 95 2.50 -4.68 7.36
CA PHE A 95 3.53 -4.90 6.35
C PHE A 95 3.02 -4.40 5.00
N VAL A 96 3.86 -3.69 4.24
CA VAL A 96 3.56 -3.27 2.87
C VAL A 96 4.69 -3.68 1.96
N HIS A 97 4.41 -4.58 1.03
CA HIS A 97 5.34 -5.06 0.02
C HIS A 97 5.28 -4.15 -1.20
N HIS A 98 6.41 -3.50 -1.53
CA HIS A 98 6.52 -2.61 -2.67
C HIS A 98 7.27 -3.26 -3.83
N TYR A 99 6.73 -3.08 -5.02
CA TYR A 99 7.34 -3.49 -6.28
C TYR A 99 7.62 -2.26 -7.16
N LEU A 100 8.65 -2.35 -7.99
CA LEU A 100 8.89 -1.44 -9.08
C LEU A 100 8.09 -1.93 -10.28
N MET A 101 7.28 -1.05 -10.86
CA MET A 101 6.38 -1.39 -11.95
C MET A 101 6.45 -0.36 -13.06
N VAL A 102 6.37 -0.84 -14.30
CA VAL A 102 6.25 0.02 -15.48
C VAL A 102 4.79 0.08 -15.92
N ALA A 103 4.30 1.28 -16.24
CA ALA A 103 2.99 1.44 -16.85
C ALA A 103 3.00 0.89 -18.29
N THR A 104 2.06 0.00 -18.60
CA THR A 104 1.91 -0.66 -19.91
C THR A 104 0.64 -0.22 -20.64
N GLY A 105 -0.21 0.58 -20.00
CA GLY A 105 -1.40 1.19 -20.58
C GLY A 105 -2.38 1.64 -19.50
N GLY A 106 -3.65 1.83 -19.89
CA GLY A 106 -4.68 2.38 -19.01
C GLY A 106 -4.71 3.91 -19.05
N SER A 107 -5.54 4.50 -18.19
CA SER A 107 -5.65 5.95 -18.02
C SER A 107 -5.91 6.28 -16.55
N LEU A 108 -5.65 7.54 -16.18
CA LEU A 108 -5.94 8.08 -14.85
C LEU A 108 -7.34 8.72 -14.77
N ASP A 109 -8.12 8.62 -15.85
CA ASP A 109 -9.45 9.22 -16.00
C ASP A 109 -10.54 8.52 -15.17
#